data_AF-A0A7C1USI8-F1
#
_entry.id   AF-A0A7C1USI8-F1
#
_cell.length_a   1.000
_cell.length_b   1.000
_cell.length_c   1.000
_cell.angle_alpha   90.00
_cell.angle_beta   90.00
_cell.angle_gamma   90.00
#
_symmetry.space_group_name_H-M   'P 1'
#
loop_
_entity.id
_entity.type
_entity.pdbx_description
1 polymer ?
#
loop_
_entity_poly.entity_id
_entity_poly.type
_entity_poly.pdbx_seq_one_letter_code
_entity_poly.pdbx_strand_id
1 'polypeptide(L)'
;MPLDPWNGSTRPPYCQKGHAAMKTKSFAPSTVFAVLAVFLFVLSGPMGAQARESAFRQQFTEAKQQNNFAGMKFLVKENGAIIPAEIERIMAEANAGGVSAGERIYLLGLAYQLAKMHTEWNGADDKRMLELEAMLGQYRREAAARQAIRDRIKEVEIVPGNFVMNAHAKEMENAGLKPVIYPHWVHRSFFRCKVCHESLVIMRRGANGLSHEKIDAGELCGACHNGEISFDTTAEANCPRCHLFGSPRAHGLVDLSYYDEAKFTETATRLGGKWHGDRLVDGRFPLSKLGFINWVKLDELGAFEPLSSLGGGSTTEGIRDTKILFLMPKKYASMLDNVLWSHKIHTTWINCSICHESAGQRERIFEKKAGATRVSMIEIKEGKSCGTCHDRVSFHVSDCKRCHNHKGVEADEKTIVRESIEAPSTDVAPAGETRPKTPGIFKSSY
;
A
#
# COMPACT_ATOMS: atom_id res chain seq x y z
N MET A 1 -56.43 24.51 2.76
CA MET A 1 -57.43 24.11 1.74
C MET A 1 -57.08 24.81 0.44
N PRO A 2 -57.30 24.20 -0.74
CA PRO A 2 -57.20 22.78 -1.09
C PRO A 2 -56.30 22.61 -2.36
N LEU A 3 -56.16 21.51 -3.12
CA LEU A 3 -56.61 20.10 -3.09
C LEU A 3 -55.39 19.20 -3.42
N ASP A 4 -55.42 17.94 -2.99
CA ASP A 4 -54.82 16.79 -3.71
C ASP A 4 -55.93 16.20 -4.61
N PRO A 5 -55.67 15.60 -5.81
CA PRO A 5 -54.95 14.33 -5.87
C PRO A 5 -54.10 14.08 -7.14
N TRP A 6 -53.21 13.07 -7.13
CA TRP A 6 -53.27 11.90 -8.04
C TRP A 6 -52.21 10.85 -7.65
N ASN A 7 -52.69 9.68 -7.21
CA ASN A 7 -51.90 8.46 -6.99
C ASN A 7 -51.56 7.79 -8.33
N GLY A 8 -50.37 7.19 -8.48
CA GLY A 8 -49.95 6.58 -9.75
C GLY A 8 -48.61 5.84 -9.71
N SER A 9 -48.54 4.72 -8.98
CA SER A 9 -47.38 3.83 -8.99
C SER A 9 -47.16 3.14 -10.35
N THR A 10 -45.92 3.07 -10.85
CA THR A 10 -45.40 1.89 -11.59
C THR A 10 -43.87 1.91 -11.66
N ARG A 11 -43.24 0.73 -11.53
CA ARG A 11 -41.80 0.50 -11.82
C ARG A 11 -41.61 0.19 -13.31
N PRO A 12 -40.47 0.53 -13.93
CA PRO A 12 -40.01 -0.14 -15.16
C PRO A 12 -39.23 -1.44 -14.83
N PRO A 13 -39.23 -2.47 -15.70
CA PRO A 13 -38.77 -3.81 -15.36
C PRO A 13 -37.49 -4.28 -16.08
N TYR A 14 -36.91 -5.39 -15.59
CA TYR A 14 -35.85 -6.13 -16.27
C TYR A 14 -36.44 -7.26 -17.16
N CYS A 15 -35.88 -7.45 -18.36
CA CYS A 15 -36.01 -8.62 -19.26
C CYS A 15 -37.41 -9.06 -19.76
N GLN A 16 -37.57 -9.17 -21.10
CA GLN A 16 -37.46 -10.48 -21.79
C GLN A 16 -37.48 -10.41 -23.35
N LYS A 17 -36.53 -11.16 -23.95
CA LYS A 17 -36.57 -12.00 -25.18
C LYS A 17 -37.27 -11.54 -26.49
N GLY A 18 -36.55 -11.74 -27.60
CA GLY A 18 -37.11 -11.95 -28.94
C GLY A 18 -36.06 -12.57 -29.89
N HIS A 19 -36.33 -13.77 -30.44
CA HIS A 19 -35.43 -14.48 -31.37
C HIS A 19 -35.70 -14.07 -32.83
N ALA A 20 -34.65 -14.01 -33.66
CA ALA A 20 -34.72 -14.39 -35.08
C ALA A 20 -33.30 -14.73 -35.61
N ALA A 21 -33.20 -15.78 -36.42
CA ALA A 21 -31.95 -16.20 -37.06
C ALA A 21 -31.89 -15.78 -38.52
N MET A 22 -30.69 -15.62 -39.12
CA MET A 22 -30.33 -16.36 -40.34
C MET A 22 -28.90 -16.14 -40.86
N LYS A 23 -28.39 -17.22 -41.48
CA LYS A 23 -27.49 -17.28 -42.64
C LYS A 23 -26.01 -16.91 -42.45
N THR A 24 -25.25 -17.97 -42.25
CA THR A 24 -23.88 -18.15 -42.73
C THR A 24 -23.69 -17.72 -44.20
N LYS A 25 -22.53 -17.12 -44.50
CA LYS A 25 -21.89 -17.18 -45.82
C LYS A 25 -20.40 -17.41 -45.63
N SER A 26 -19.84 -18.30 -46.44
CA SER A 26 -18.42 -18.63 -46.48
C SER A 26 -17.62 -17.50 -47.14
N PHE A 27 -16.35 -17.41 -46.76
CA PHE A 27 -15.31 -16.75 -47.57
C PHE A 27 -14.26 -17.80 -47.95
N ALA A 28 -13.94 -17.85 -49.24
CA ALA A 28 -12.91 -18.69 -49.83
C ALA A 28 -11.72 -17.81 -50.27
N PRO A 29 -10.52 -18.37 -50.54
CA PRO A 29 -9.27 -17.69 -50.26
C PRO A 29 -8.75 -16.79 -51.39
N SER A 30 -8.00 -15.75 -51.02
CA SER A 30 -7.28 -14.89 -51.94
C SER A 30 -5.77 -15.19 -51.94
N THR A 31 -5.32 -15.75 -53.07
CA THR A 31 -4.05 -15.43 -53.76
C THR A 31 -2.79 -15.21 -52.93
N VAL A 32 -1.90 -16.21 -52.98
CA VAL A 32 -0.46 -16.06 -52.67
C VAL A 32 0.16 -15.05 -53.65
N PHE A 33 0.82 -14.02 -53.12
CA PHE A 33 1.81 -13.23 -53.86
C PHE A 33 3.11 -13.18 -53.06
N ALA A 34 4.19 -13.67 -53.65
CA ALA A 34 5.53 -13.59 -53.08
C ALA A 34 6.16 -12.23 -53.42
N VAL A 35 6.65 -11.51 -52.41
CA VAL A 35 7.57 -10.38 -52.57
C VAL A 35 8.67 -10.51 -51.53
N LEU A 36 9.93 -10.64 -51.99
CA LEU A 36 11.09 -10.52 -51.11
C LEU A 36 11.17 -9.08 -50.60
N ALA A 37 11.08 -8.88 -49.29
CA ALA A 37 11.42 -7.63 -48.63
C ALA A 37 12.78 -7.80 -47.93
N VAL A 38 13.78 -7.03 -48.38
CA VAL A 38 15.13 -7.01 -47.81
C VAL A 38 15.09 -6.44 -46.40
N PHE A 39 15.58 -7.20 -45.41
CA PHE A 39 15.76 -6.72 -44.04
C PHE A 39 16.95 -5.74 -43.94
N LEU A 40 16.71 -4.48 -44.31
CA LEU A 40 17.58 -3.37 -43.92
C LEU A 40 17.12 -2.83 -42.57
N PHE A 41 17.72 -3.37 -41.50
CA PHE A 41 17.40 -3.04 -40.12
C PHE A 41 17.99 -1.67 -39.75
N VAL A 42 17.32 -0.58 -40.12
CA VAL A 42 17.69 0.79 -39.72
C VAL A 42 17.32 1.00 -38.25
N LEU A 43 18.21 0.59 -37.35
CA LEU A 43 18.18 0.94 -35.94
C LEU A 43 18.64 2.39 -35.76
N SER A 44 17.73 3.34 -35.98
CA SER A 44 17.90 4.75 -35.62
C SER A 44 16.73 5.24 -34.74
N GLY A 45 16.50 4.53 -33.63
CA GLY A 45 15.83 5.13 -32.48
C GLY A 45 16.81 6.05 -31.74
N PRO A 46 16.37 7.17 -31.14
CA PRO A 46 17.27 8.06 -30.43
C PRO A 46 17.81 7.36 -29.18
N MET A 47 19.07 6.92 -29.23
CA MET A 47 19.81 6.55 -28.03
C MET A 47 19.93 7.81 -27.16
N GLY A 48 19.16 7.87 -26.09
CA GLY A 48 19.40 8.83 -25.02
C GLY A 48 20.81 8.58 -24.49
N ALA A 49 21.72 9.52 -24.76
CA ALA A 49 23.12 9.39 -24.42
C ALA A 49 23.34 9.54 -22.90
N GLN A 50 23.07 8.47 -22.15
CA GLN A 50 23.74 8.26 -20.87
C GLN A 50 25.23 8.13 -21.19
N ALA A 51 26.00 9.16 -20.86
CA ALA A 51 27.45 9.16 -21.04
C ALA A 51 28.02 7.94 -20.31
N ARG A 52 28.65 7.03 -21.07
CA ARG A 52 29.21 5.80 -20.50
C ARG A 52 30.30 6.17 -19.50
N GLU A 53 30.20 5.63 -18.30
CA GLU A 53 31.16 5.84 -17.22
C GLU A 53 32.61 5.66 -17.72
N SER A 54 33.50 6.58 -17.34
CA SER A 54 34.89 6.55 -17.80
C SER A 54 35.67 5.41 -17.12
N ALA A 55 36.66 4.87 -17.82
CA ALA A 55 37.54 3.83 -17.27
C ALA A 55 38.25 4.28 -15.98
N PHE A 56 38.61 5.57 -15.89
CA PHE A 56 39.15 6.18 -14.68
C PHE A 56 38.14 6.15 -13.53
N ARG A 57 36.88 6.54 -13.76
CA ARG A 57 35.85 6.53 -12.71
C ARG A 57 35.54 5.11 -12.23
N GLN A 58 35.53 4.13 -13.14
CA GLN A 58 35.35 2.71 -12.80
C GLN A 58 36.46 2.23 -11.87
N GLN A 59 37.73 2.43 -12.24
CA GLN A 59 38.88 2.05 -11.42
C GLN A 59 38.89 2.76 -10.06
N PHE A 60 38.57 4.06 -10.03
CA PHE A 60 38.50 4.84 -8.79
C PHE A 60 37.36 4.36 -7.88
N THR A 61 36.20 4.05 -8.45
CA THR A 61 35.03 3.54 -7.74
C THR A 61 35.28 2.14 -7.20
N GLU A 62 35.91 1.26 -7.97
CA GLU A 62 36.33 -0.07 -7.52
C GLU A 62 37.35 0.02 -6.37
N ALA A 63 38.40 0.84 -6.52
CA ALA A 63 39.38 1.07 -5.45
C ALA A 63 38.72 1.61 -4.17
N LYS A 64 37.73 2.51 -4.30
CA LYS A 64 36.91 3.01 -3.18
C LYS A 64 36.09 1.90 -2.52
N GLN A 65 35.40 1.06 -3.30
CA GLN A 65 34.60 -0.06 -2.78
C GLN A 65 35.46 -1.08 -2.04
N GLN A 66 36.71 -1.28 -2.48
CA GLN A 66 37.71 -2.13 -1.83
C GLN A 66 38.41 -1.45 -0.62
N ASN A 67 38.08 -0.19 -0.29
CA ASN A 67 38.79 0.66 0.67
C ASN A 67 40.30 0.83 0.38
N ASN A 68 40.71 0.66 -0.88
CA ASN A 68 42.08 0.74 -1.35
C ASN A 68 42.52 2.21 -1.54
N PHE A 69 42.76 2.91 -0.44
CA PHE A 69 43.19 4.31 -0.44
C PHE A 69 44.49 4.55 -1.22
N ALA A 70 45.43 3.60 -1.18
CA ALA A 70 46.69 3.68 -1.94
C ALA A 70 46.43 3.65 -3.46
N GLY A 71 45.54 2.76 -3.93
CA GLY A 71 45.10 2.70 -5.31
C GLY A 71 44.37 3.97 -5.75
N MET A 72 43.44 4.49 -4.92
CA MET A 72 42.78 5.77 -5.19
C MET A 72 43.78 6.93 -5.29
N LYS A 73 44.79 6.97 -4.42
CA LYS A 73 45.86 7.98 -4.44
C LYS A 73 46.71 7.89 -5.70
N PHE A 74 47.11 6.69 -6.10
CA PHE A 74 47.84 6.46 -7.34
C PHE A 74 47.02 6.96 -8.54
N LEU A 75 45.78 6.52 -8.68
CA LEU A 75 44.88 6.93 -9.76
C LEU A 75 44.74 8.46 -9.84
N VAL A 76 44.52 9.14 -8.71
CA VAL A 76 44.34 10.59 -8.69
C VAL A 76 45.61 11.36 -9.05
N LYS A 77 46.80 10.86 -8.69
CA LYS A 77 48.07 11.51 -9.06
C LYS A 77 48.39 11.35 -10.54
N GLU A 78 48.27 10.14 -11.08
CA GLU A 78 48.62 9.87 -12.49
C GLU A 78 47.63 10.51 -13.48
N ASN A 79 46.39 10.78 -13.05
CA ASN A 79 45.31 11.26 -13.90
C ASN A 79 44.91 12.73 -13.66
N GLY A 80 45.73 13.53 -12.98
CA GLY A 80 45.41 14.91 -12.58
C GLY A 80 44.76 15.75 -13.68
N ALA A 81 45.28 15.69 -14.91
CA ALA A 81 44.78 16.49 -16.04
C ALA A 81 43.34 16.16 -16.49
N ILE A 82 42.82 14.96 -16.24
CA ILE A 82 41.46 14.56 -16.66
C ILE A 82 40.40 14.73 -15.55
N ILE A 83 40.81 14.92 -14.30
CA ILE A 83 39.90 14.95 -13.14
C ILE A 83 38.90 16.12 -13.20
N PRO A 84 39.26 17.36 -13.58
CA PRO A 84 38.28 18.44 -13.71
C PRO A 84 37.14 18.08 -14.67
N ALA A 85 37.46 17.55 -15.86
CA ALA A 85 36.46 17.12 -16.82
C ALA A 85 35.64 15.89 -16.35
N GLU A 86 36.21 15.04 -15.50
CA GLU A 86 35.46 13.94 -14.86
C GLU A 86 34.48 14.45 -13.80
N ILE A 87 34.87 15.42 -12.99
CA ILE A 87 33.99 16.07 -12.00
C ILE A 87 32.79 16.70 -12.70
N GLU A 88 33.00 17.46 -13.80
CA GLU A 88 31.89 18.04 -14.57
C GLU A 88 30.95 16.96 -15.15
N ARG A 89 31.48 15.82 -15.64
CA ARG A 89 30.66 14.68 -16.09
C ARG A 89 29.79 14.14 -14.96
N ILE A 90 30.39 13.86 -13.80
CA ILE A 90 29.67 13.36 -12.62
C ILE A 90 28.59 14.35 -12.16
N MET A 91 28.88 15.67 -12.19
CA MET A 91 27.90 16.71 -11.84
C MET A 91 26.77 16.81 -12.86
N ALA A 92 27.06 16.69 -14.16
CA ALA A 92 26.04 16.67 -15.21
C ALA A 92 25.12 15.45 -15.09
N GLU A 93 25.69 14.26 -14.83
CA GLU A 93 24.94 13.05 -14.54
C GLU A 93 24.10 13.20 -13.27
N ALA A 94 24.68 13.67 -12.16
CA ALA A 94 23.96 13.89 -10.91
C ALA A 94 22.76 14.84 -11.07
N ASN A 95 22.88 15.84 -11.95
CA ASN A 95 21.83 16.81 -12.22
C ASN A 95 20.82 16.38 -13.30
N ALA A 96 21.06 15.28 -14.00
CA ALA A 96 20.17 14.78 -15.05
C ALA A 96 18.75 14.47 -14.54
N GLY A 97 17.77 14.57 -15.45
CA GLY A 97 16.39 14.19 -15.18
C GLY A 97 16.25 12.68 -14.91
N GLY A 98 15.40 12.31 -13.95
CA GLY A 98 15.14 10.91 -13.58
C GLY A 98 16.12 10.31 -12.56
N VAL A 99 17.27 10.94 -12.29
CA VAL A 99 18.24 10.48 -11.29
C VAL A 99 17.66 10.55 -9.88
N SER A 100 17.74 9.45 -9.15
CA SER A 100 17.15 9.34 -7.81
C SER A 100 17.89 10.19 -6.77
N ALA A 101 17.22 10.55 -5.67
CA ALA A 101 17.86 11.38 -4.63
C ALA A 101 19.07 10.70 -3.97
N GLY A 102 19.06 9.37 -3.81
CA GLY A 102 20.18 8.61 -3.26
C GLY A 102 21.36 8.54 -4.23
N GLU A 103 21.08 8.30 -5.50
CA GLU A 103 22.07 8.27 -6.60
C GLU A 103 22.72 9.65 -6.81
N ARG A 104 21.93 10.73 -6.76
CA ARG A 104 22.43 12.11 -6.81
C ARG A 104 23.41 12.41 -5.66
N ILE A 105 23.09 12.00 -4.44
CA ILE A 105 23.98 12.13 -3.28
C ILE A 105 25.25 11.26 -3.45
N TYR A 106 25.12 10.06 -4.03
CA TYR A 106 26.26 9.20 -4.33
C TYR A 106 27.21 9.83 -5.37
N LEU A 107 26.68 10.30 -6.49
CA LEU A 107 27.44 10.94 -7.58
C LEU A 107 28.12 12.23 -7.09
N LEU A 108 27.40 13.15 -6.45
CA LEU A 108 28.01 14.36 -5.89
C LEU A 108 29.03 14.04 -4.79
N GLY A 109 28.82 12.98 -4.00
CA GLY A 109 29.80 12.48 -3.04
C GLY A 109 31.07 11.91 -3.68
N LEU A 110 30.94 11.30 -4.86
CA LEU A 110 32.08 10.81 -5.67
C LEU A 110 32.87 11.97 -6.28
N ALA A 111 32.18 12.95 -6.86
CA ALA A 111 32.78 14.18 -7.36
C ALA A 111 33.51 14.95 -6.24
N TYR A 112 32.90 15.11 -5.06
CA TYR A 112 33.52 15.75 -3.90
C TYR A 112 34.82 15.03 -3.48
N GLN A 113 34.81 13.69 -3.43
CA GLN A 113 36.01 12.92 -3.09
C GLN A 113 37.12 13.10 -4.14
N LEU A 114 36.79 13.05 -5.43
CA LEU A 114 37.75 13.33 -6.51
C LEU A 114 38.32 14.73 -6.42
N ALA A 115 37.47 15.76 -6.24
CA ALA A 115 37.88 17.15 -6.10
C ALA A 115 38.85 17.32 -4.92
N LYS A 116 38.49 16.83 -3.74
CA LYS A 116 39.32 16.90 -2.53
C LYS A 116 40.68 16.22 -2.70
N MET A 117 40.71 15.03 -3.31
CA MET A 117 41.96 14.29 -3.55
C MET A 117 42.82 14.96 -4.65
N HIS A 118 42.19 15.65 -5.61
CA HIS A 118 42.86 16.40 -6.65
C HIS A 118 43.49 17.71 -6.14
N THR A 119 42.78 18.47 -5.30
CA THR A 119 43.34 19.59 -4.51
C THR A 119 44.57 19.13 -3.72
N GLU A 120 44.44 18.07 -2.93
CA GLU A 120 45.49 17.56 -2.03
C GLU A 120 46.76 17.06 -2.76
N TRP A 121 46.64 16.36 -3.90
CA TRP A 121 47.79 15.70 -4.54
C TRP A 121 48.19 16.21 -5.93
N ASN A 122 47.41 17.10 -6.54
CA ASN A 122 47.76 17.77 -7.80
C ASN A 122 47.81 19.30 -7.67
N GLY A 123 47.53 19.87 -6.50
CA GLY A 123 47.61 21.31 -6.26
C GLY A 123 46.50 22.13 -6.94
N ALA A 124 45.36 21.51 -7.25
CA ALA A 124 44.19 22.21 -7.79
C ALA A 124 43.57 23.15 -6.75
N ASP A 125 42.81 24.16 -7.21
CA ASP A 125 42.06 25.04 -6.32
C ASP A 125 40.97 24.29 -5.53
N ASP A 126 40.55 24.88 -4.41
CA ASP A 126 39.56 24.30 -3.50
C ASP A 126 38.11 24.71 -3.84
N LYS A 127 37.91 25.68 -4.75
CA LYS A 127 36.61 26.28 -5.04
C LYS A 127 35.57 25.25 -5.47
N ARG A 128 35.95 24.35 -6.39
CA ARG A 128 35.05 23.28 -6.87
C ARG A 128 34.76 22.24 -5.77
N MET A 129 35.72 21.98 -4.88
CA MET A 129 35.54 21.09 -3.73
C MET A 129 34.55 21.68 -2.71
N LEU A 130 34.68 22.96 -2.39
CA LEU A 130 33.78 23.71 -1.48
C LEU A 130 32.35 23.81 -2.03
N GLU A 131 32.19 24.04 -3.33
CA GLU A 131 30.88 24.04 -4.00
C GLU A 131 30.19 22.67 -3.91
N LEU A 132 30.94 21.60 -4.21
CA LEU A 132 30.45 20.22 -4.09
C LEU A 132 30.08 19.87 -2.64
N GLU A 133 30.83 20.36 -1.65
CA GLU A 133 30.51 20.20 -0.23
C GLU A 133 29.20 20.90 0.15
N ALA A 134 29.01 22.15 -0.29
CA ALA A 134 27.79 22.91 -0.04
C ALA A 134 26.56 22.24 -0.68
N MET A 135 26.66 21.81 -1.94
CA MET A 135 25.61 21.06 -2.65
C MET A 135 25.28 19.75 -1.93
N LEU A 136 26.30 18.95 -1.61
CA LEU A 136 26.13 17.66 -0.94
C LEU A 136 25.51 17.82 0.45
N GLY A 137 25.90 18.87 1.18
CA GLY A 137 25.30 19.27 2.45
C GLY A 137 23.82 19.61 2.33
N GLN A 138 23.42 20.37 1.29
CA GLN A 138 22.01 20.65 1.01
C GLN A 138 21.22 19.37 0.70
N TYR A 139 21.66 18.57 -0.29
CA TYR A 139 20.94 17.36 -0.68
C TYR A 139 20.81 16.36 0.47
N ARG A 140 21.83 16.23 1.33
CA ARG A 140 21.77 15.42 2.56
C ARG A 140 20.72 15.94 3.54
N ARG A 141 20.65 17.25 3.80
CA ARG A 141 19.62 17.85 4.68
C ARG A 141 18.22 17.61 4.14
N GLU A 142 18.00 17.82 2.84
CA GLU A 142 16.70 17.55 2.22
C GLU A 142 16.32 16.06 2.25
N ALA A 143 17.27 15.15 1.99
CA ALA A 143 17.04 13.72 2.05
C ALA A 143 16.72 13.25 3.48
N ALA A 144 17.41 13.80 4.49
CA ALA A 144 17.14 13.55 5.90
C ALA A 144 15.75 14.06 6.31
N ALA A 145 15.35 15.27 5.88
CA ALA A 145 14.01 15.80 6.13
C ALA A 145 12.91 14.94 5.48
N ARG A 146 13.10 14.53 4.22
CA ARG A 146 12.20 13.59 3.51
C ARG A 146 12.13 12.22 4.21
N GLN A 147 13.23 11.74 4.78
CA GLN A 147 13.28 10.48 5.53
C GLN A 147 12.55 10.59 6.88
N ALA A 148 12.80 11.65 7.65
CA ALA A 148 12.11 11.91 8.92
C ALA A 148 10.58 11.99 8.75
N ILE A 149 10.09 12.60 7.65
CA ILE A 149 8.66 12.60 7.31
C ILE A 149 8.17 11.16 7.04
N ARG A 150 8.91 10.35 6.28
CA ARG A 150 8.54 8.94 6.02
C ARG A 150 8.49 8.10 7.29
N ASP A 151 9.46 8.25 8.19
CA ASP A 151 9.49 7.47 9.43
C ASP A 151 8.38 7.89 10.38
N ARG A 152 8.08 9.19 10.49
CA ARG A 152 6.90 9.68 11.21
C ARG A 152 5.57 9.22 10.60
N ILE A 153 5.50 9.03 9.28
CA ILE A 153 4.33 8.38 8.66
C ILE A 153 4.23 6.92 9.13
N LYS A 154 5.33 6.14 9.10
CA LYS A 154 5.32 4.75 9.60
C LYS A 154 4.88 4.66 11.06
N GLU A 155 5.30 5.60 11.93
CA GLU A 155 4.87 5.66 13.33
C GLU A 155 3.34 5.78 13.47
N VAL A 156 2.67 6.52 12.57
CA VAL A 156 1.21 6.64 12.55
C VAL A 156 0.55 5.42 11.91
N GLU A 157 1.12 4.92 10.81
CA GLU A 157 0.57 3.81 10.00
C GLU A 157 0.89 2.40 10.56
N ILE A 158 1.64 2.30 11.68
CA ILE A 158 1.90 1.04 12.38
C ILE A 158 0.60 0.44 12.96
N VAL A 159 -0.35 1.31 13.33
CA VAL A 159 -1.70 0.93 13.76
C VAL A 159 -2.49 0.47 12.54
N PRO A 160 -3.01 -0.78 12.51
CA PRO A 160 -3.73 -1.30 11.36
C PRO A 160 -4.85 -0.38 10.87
N GLY A 161 -4.69 0.06 9.62
CA GLY A 161 -5.59 0.93 8.88
C GLY A 161 -5.36 2.43 9.09
N ASN A 162 -4.59 2.87 10.08
CA ASN A 162 -4.23 4.28 10.13
C ASN A 162 -3.46 4.67 8.87
N PHE A 163 -3.85 5.79 8.25
CA PHE A 163 -3.06 6.32 7.14
C PHE A 163 -2.98 7.85 7.13
N VAL A 164 -1.84 8.35 6.68
CA VAL A 164 -1.56 9.77 6.53
C VAL A 164 -1.87 10.20 5.09
N MET A 165 -2.69 11.24 4.94
CA MET A 165 -2.96 11.89 3.67
C MET A 165 -2.03 13.09 3.53
N ASN A 166 -0.93 12.93 2.80
CA ASN A 166 0.11 13.94 2.59
C ASN A 166 0.38 14.25 1.11
N ALA A 167 -0.47 13.81 0.18
CA ALA A 167 -0.29 14.08 -1.25
C ALA A 167 -0.25 15.58 -1.56
N HIS A 168 -1.08 16.37 -0.87
CA HIS A 168 -1.17 17.83 -0.96
C HIS A 168 -0.54 18.53 0.26
N ALA A 169 0.60 18.00 0.74
CA ALA A 169 1.24 18.51 1.96
C ALA A 169 1.67 19.97 1.86
N LYS A 170 2.02 20.46 0.65
CA LYS A 170 2.49 21.84 0.48
C LYS A 170 1.34 22.84 0.42
N GLU A 171 0.23 22.47 -0.20
CA GLU A 171 -1.02 23.23 -0.21
C GLU A 171 -1.59 23.36 1.21
N MET A 172 -1.59 22.25 1.96
CA MET A 172 -1.97 22.27 3.38
C MET A 172 -1.03 23.17 4.21
N GLU A 173 0.29 23.04 4.08
CA GLU A 173 1.26 23.89 4.78
C GLU A 173 1.05 25.38 4.48
N ASN A 174 0.83 25.73 3.21
CA ASN A 174 0.58 27.12 2.79
C ASN A 174 -0.74 27.68 3.36
N ALA A 175 -1.72 26.81 3.64
CA ALA A 175 -2.97 27.15 4.33
C ALA A 175 -2.86 27.11 5.88
N GLY A 176 -1.66 26.91 6.45
CA GLY A 176 -1.44 26.76 7.89
C GLY A 176 -1.91 25.40 8.46
N LEU A 177 -2.31 24.47 7.59
CA LEU A 177 -2.83 23.16 7.93
C LEU A 177 -1.74 22.07 7.93
N LYS A 178 -1.95 21.05 8.75
CA LYS A 178 -1.12 19.83 8.77
C LYS A 178 -1.71 18.78 7.83
N PRO A 179 -0.91 17.80 7.36
CA PRO A 179 -1.46 16.61 6.70
C PRO A 179 -2.51 15.90 7.56
N VAL A 180 -3.47 15.21 6.92
CA VAL A 180 -4.57 14.54 7.64
C VAL A 180 -4.14 13.15 8.12
N ILE A 181 -4.58 12.76 9.31
CA ILE A 181 -4.55 11.37 9.77
C ILE A 181 -5.97 10.81 9.67
N TYR A 182 -6.15 9.69 8.98
CA TYR A 182 -7.40 8.93 9.02
C TYR A 182 -7.25 7.71 9.93
N PRO A 183 -7.87 7.71 11.12
CA PRO A 183 -7.80 6.60 12.05
C PRO A 183 -8.91 5.58 11.75
N HIS A 184 -8.58 4.49 11.05
CA HIS A 184 -9.56 3.43 10.76
C HIS A 184 -10.17 2.84 12.03
N TRP A 185 -9.39 2.70 13.11
CA TRP A 185 -9.88 2.07 14.34
C TRP A 185 -11.00 2.88 15.01
N VAL A 186 -10.92 4.21 15.03
CA VAL A 186 -12.00 5.07 15.58
C VAL A 186 -13.29 4.87 14.80
N HIS A 187 -13.23 4.89 13.47
CA HIS A 187 -14.40 4.66 12.61
C HIS A 187 -14.93 3.23 12.76
N ARG A 188 -14.03 2.25 12.88
CA ARG A 188 -14.35 0.82 13.00
C ARG A 188 -15.07 0.46 14.31
N SER A 189 -14.90 1.26 15.35
CA SER A 189 -15.64 1.12 16.61
C SER A 189 -17.13 1.46 16.47
N PHE A 190 -17.55 2.18 15.42
CA PHE A 190 -18.94 2.57 15.20
C PHE A 190 -19.53 2.02 13.89
N PHE A 191 -18.70 1.74 12.89
CA PHE A 191 -19.13 1.30 11.56
C PHE A 191 -18.37 0.05 11.09
N ARG A 192 -19.09 -0.88 10.46
CA ARG A 192 -18.48 -2.00 9.75
C ARG A 192 -17.86 -1.54 8.43
N CYS A 193 -16.86 -2.25 7.95
CA CYS A 193 -16.15 -1.90 6.71
C CYS A 193 -17.11 -1.73 5.51
N LYS A 194 -18.18 -2.54 5.44
CA LYS A 194 -19.23 -2.50 4.41
C LYS A 194 -20.06 -1.20 4.36
N VAL A 195 -19.98 -0.33 5.38
CA VAL A 195 -20.62 0.99 5.38
C VAL A 195 -19.89 1.94 4.42
N CYS A 196 -18.56 1.93 4.47
CA CYS A 196 -17.71 2.81 3.66
C CYS A 196 -17.26 2.16 2.35
N HIS A 197 -16.97 0.85 2.36
CA HIS A 197 -16.38 0.13 1.24
C HIS A 197 -17.38 -0.83 0.57
N GLU A 198 -17.51 -0.86 -0.76
CA GLU A 198 -16.79 -0.10 -1.80
C GLU A 198 -17.58 1.11 -2.33
N SER A 199 -18.73 1.44 -1.71
CA SER A 199 -19.70 2.43 -2.18
C SER A 199 -19.29 3.88 -1.97
N LEU A 200 -18.77 4.23 -0.79
CA LEU A 200 -18.37 5.59 -0.44
C LEU A 200 -16.89 5.83 -0.74
N VAL A 201 -16.04 4.83 -0.50
CA VAL A 201 -14.58 4.91 -0.71
C VAL A 201 -14.02 3.63 -1.30
N ILE A 202 -13.15 3.79 -2.30
CA ILE A 202 -12.34 2.73 -2.89
C ILE A 202 -11.20 2.37 -1.91
N MET A 203 -10.95 1.08 -1.69
CA MET A 203 -9.86 0.55 -0.86
C MET A 203 -8.47 0.65 -1.54
N ARG A 204 -8.14 1.82 -2.08
CA ARG A 204 -6.86 2.11 -2.74
C ARG A 204 -6.44 3.55 -2.43
N ARG A 205 -5.26 3.73 -1.83
CA ARG A 205 -4.74 5.07 -1.47
C ARG A 205 -4.70 5.97 -2.71
N GLY A 206 -5.18 7.21 -2.57
CA GLY A 206 -5.24 8.20 -3.65
C GLY A 206 -6.35 8.00 -4.69
N ALA A 207 -7.08 6.88 -4.68
CA ALA A 207 -8.03 6.54 -5.74
C ALA A 207 -9.34 7.33 -5.72
N ASN A 208 -9.68 7.96 -4.59
CA ASN A 208 -10.98 8.61 -4.39
C ASN A 208 -11.03 10.06 -4.90
N GLY A 209 -9.88 10.65 -5.26
CA GLY A 209 -9.79 12.06 -5.68
C GLY A 209 -10.43 12.99 -4.66
N LEU A 210 -9.99 12.91 -3.40
CA LEU A 210 -10.51 13.68 -2.26
C LEU A 210 -10.18 15.16 -2.41
N SER A 211 -11.19 16.02 -2.29
CA SER A 211 -11.08 17.49 -2.31
C SER A 211 -12.09 18.09 -1.33
N HIS A 212 -11.90 19.35 -0.92
CA HIS A 212 -12.90 20.06 -0.14
C HIS A 212 -14.23 20.19 -0.90
N GLU A 213 -14.20 20.51 -2.20
CA GLU A 213 -15.37 20.54 -3.08
C GLU A 213 -16.28 19.30 -2.95
N LYS A 214 -15.68 18.10 -2.94
CA LYS A 214 -16.44 16.85 -2.74
C LYS A 214 -16.96 16.67 -1.32
N ILE A 215 -16.16 17.04 -0.32
CA ILE A 215 -16.54 16.98 1.08
C ILE A 215 -17.74 17.91 1.33
N ASP A 216 -17.68 19.13 0.81
CA ASP A 216 -18.72 20.15 0.96
C ASP A 216 -19.99 19.78 0.15
N ALA A 217 -19.84 19.00 -0.93
CA ALA A 217 -20.94 18.37 -1.67
C ALA A 217 -21.54 17.12 -0.96
N GLY A 218 -21.06 16.76 0.24
CA GLY A 218 -21.56 15.60 1.00
C GLY A 218 -20.99 14.24 0.56
N GLU A 219 -19.94 14.21 -0.27
CA GLU A 219 -19.23 12.99 -0.63
C GLU A 219 -18.10 12.66 0.35
N LEU A 220 -17.60 11.42 0.30
CA LEU A 220 -16.40 10.95 1.00
C LEU A 220 -16.49 11.21 2.53
N CYS A 221 -15.71 12.16 3.07
CA CYS A 221 -15.79 12.53 4.48
C CYS A 221 -17.11 13.27 4.81
N GLY A 222 -17.60 14.10 3.88
CA GLY A 222 -18.81 14.91 4.06
C GLY A 222 -20.09 14.09 4.17
N ALA A 223 -20.09 12.83 3.71
CA ALA A 223 -21.22 11.91 3.88
C ALA A 223 -21.56 11.63 5.36
N CYS A 224 -20.60 11.85 6.27
CA CYS A 224 -20.77 11.70 7.72
C CYS A 224 -20.38 12.96 8.51
N HIS A 225 -19.40 13.74 8.03
CA HIS A 225 -18.95 14.98 8.68
C HIS A 225 -19.81 16.18 8.25
N ASN A 226 -21.11 16.09 8.55
CA ASN A 226 -22.15 16.98 8.06
C ASN A 226 -22.87 17.77 9.18
N GLY A 227 -22.45 17.62 10.44
CA GLY A 227 -23.08 18.21 11.62
C GLY A 227 -24.17 17.33 12.26
N GLU A 228 -24.63 16.27 11.60
CA GLU A 228 -25.66 15.35 12.09
C GLU A 228 -25.05 14.03 12.58
N ILE A 229 -24.38 13.29 11.70
CA ILE A 229 -23.76 11.99 12.01
C ILE A 229 -22.48 12.21 12.83
N SER A 230 -21.68 13.18 12.41
CA SER A 230 -20.44 13.63 13.04
C SER A 230 -20.31 15.14 12.90
N PHE A 231 -19.27 15.72 13.52
CA PHE A 231 -18.97 17.15 13.37
C PHE A 231 -18.82 17.56 11.90
N ASP A 232 -19.26 18.76 11.56
CA ASP A 232 -19.23 19.33 10.23
C ASP A 232 -17.79 19.63 9.73
N THR A 233 -17.60 19.70 8.41
CA THR A 233 -16.32 20.09 7.80
C THR A 233 -16.18 21.58 7.52
N THR A 234 -17.21 22.40 7.76
CA THR A 234 -17.28 23.80 7.32
C THR A 234 -16.80 24.79 8.38
N ALA A 235 -16.91 24.47 9.66
CA ALA A 235 -16.38 25.28 10.74
C ALA A 235 -14.86 25.16 10.86
N GLU A 236 -14.15 26.30 10.80
CA GLU A 236 -12.68 26.38 10.91
C GLU A 236 -12.15 25.72 12.20
N ALA A 237 -12.91 25.81 13.30
CA ALA A 237 -12.61 25.14 14.57
C ALA A 237 -12.52 23.60 14.47
N ASN A 238 -13.11 23.00 13.44
CA ASN A 238 -13.04 21.57 13.18
C ASN A 238 -11.85 21.15 12.31
N CYS A 239 -11.17 22.05 11.59
CA CYS A 239 -10.00 21.68 10.77
C CYS A 239 -8.92 20.92 11.58
N PRO A 240 -8.56 21.31 12.83
CA PRO A 240 -7.63 20.56 13.67
C PRO A 240 -8.14 19.22 14.21
N ARG A 241 -9.33 18.74 13.82
CA ARG A 241 -9.83 17.38 14.11
C ARG A 241 -9.38 16.36 13.05
N CYS A 242 -9.10 16.80 11.82
CA CYS A 242 -8.58 15.97 10.73
C CYS A 242 -7.11 16.26 10.44
N HIS A 243 -6.73 17.55 10.37
CA HIS A 243 -5.38 18.04 10.09
C HIS A 243 -4.47 17.89 11.30
N LEU A 244 -4.17 16.63 11.65
CA LEU A 244 -3.52 16.22 12.89
C LEU A 244 -2.06 15.80 12.73
N PHE A 245 -1.58 15.49 11.51
CA PHE A 245 -0.24 14.91 11.32
C PHE A 245 0.86 15.85 11.84
N GLY A 246 1.58 15.39 12.85
CA GLY A 246 2.59 16.18 13.54
C GLY A 246 2.05 17.21 14.52
N SER A 247 0.86 16.98 15.10
CA SER A 247 0.34 17.68 16.28
C SER A 247 0.41 16.77 17.53
N PRO A 248 0.44 17.31 18.76
CA PRO A 248 0.32 16.49 19.98
C PRO A 248 -0.99 15.71 20.05
N ARG A 249 -2.09 16.26 19.49
CA ARG A 249 -3.41 15.62 19.43
C ARG A 249 -3.42 14.31 18.61
N ALA A 250 -2.42 14.08 17.74
CA ALA A 250 -2.28 12.82 17.02
C ALA A 250 -1.91 11.62 17.93
N HIS A 251 -1.37 11.86 19.13
CA HIS A 251 -0.94 10.78 20.02
C HIS A 251 -2.07 9.79 20.32
N GLY A 252 -3.24 10.29 20.69
CA GLY A 252 -4.44 9.48 20.96
C GLY A 252 -5.06 8.79 19.75
N LEU A 253 -4.49 8.93 18.54
CA LEU A 253 -4.87 8.14 17.35
C LEU A 253 -3.90 6.98 17.09
N VAL A 254 -2.73 6.96 17.73
CA VAL A 254 -1.68 5.95 17.58
C VAL A 254 -1.56 5.10 18.85
N ASP A 255 -1.72 5.72 20.03
CA ASP A 255 -1.81 5.03 21.31
C ASP A 255 -3.21 4.41 21.48
N LEU A 256 -3.29 3.10 21.25
CA LEU A 256 -4.54 2.33 21.35
C LEU A 256 -4.97 2.04 22.80
N SER A 257 -4.20 2.46 23.80
CA SER A 257 -4.67 2.51 25.19
C SER A 257 -5.55 3.73 25.47
N TYR A 258 -5.53 4.73 24.58
CA TYR A 258 -6.37 5.93 24.65
C TYR A 258 -7.82 5.62 24.28
N TYR A 259 -8.58 5.13 25.26
CA TYR A 259 -10.01 4.89 25.20
C TYR A 259 -10.75 5.86 26.14
N ASP A 260 -11.86 6.40 25.66
CA ASP A 260 -12.69 7.36 26.40
C ASP A 260 -14.14 6.86 26.36
N GLU A 261 -14.55 6.18 27.42
CA GLU A 261 -15.87 5.56 27.53
C GLU A 261 -17.02 6.55 27.34
N ALA A 262 -16.89 7.76 27.88
CA ALA A 262 -17.92 8.79 27.78
C ALA A 262 -18.10 9.23 26.31
N LYS A 263 -17.02 9.56 25.61
CA LYS A 263 -17.07 9.94 24.18
C LYS A 263 -17.56 8.81 23.28
N PHE A 264 -17.17 7.56 23.58
CA PHE A 264 -17.60 6.39 22.81
C PHE A 264 -19.08 6.09 23.02
N THR A 265 -19.57 6.19 24.25
CA THR A 265 -20.99 6.04 24.59
C THR A 265 -21.82 7.15 23.95
N GLU A 266 -21.42 8.42 24.09
CA GLU A 266 -22.07 9.57 23.43
C GLU A 266 -22.16 9.38 21.90
N THR A 267 -21.04 9.00 21.28
CA THR A 267 -20.98 8.81 19.82
C THR A 267 -21.83 7.63 19.36
N ALA A 268 -21.78 6.49 20.06
CA ALA A 268 -22.63 5.34 19.74
C ALA A 268 -24.12 5.70 19.89
N THR A 269 -24.51 6.42 20.95
CA THR A 269 -25.88 6.89 21.16
C THR A 269 -26.34 7.86 20.07
N ARG A 270 -25.53 8.85 19.68
CA ARG A 270 -25.85 9.77 18.56
C ARG A 270 -26.10 9.02 17.25
N LEU A 271 -25.35 7.95 17.01
CA LEU A 271 -25.48 7.10 15.83
C LEU A 271 -26.62 6.07 15.91
N GLY A 272 -27.39 6.02 17.00
CA GLY A 272 -28.43 5.02 17.22
C GLY A 272 -27.90 3.59 17.48
N GLY A 273 -26.59 3.46 17.76
CA GLY A 273 -25.95 2.23 18.17
C GLY A 273 -25.84 2.09 19.70
N LYS A 274 -25.06 1.11 20.15
CA LYS A 274 -24.79 0.87 21.58
C LYS A 274 -23.31 0.67 21.84
N TRP A 275 -22.88 1.20 22.98
CA TRP A 275 -21.58 0.93 23.57
C TRP A 275 -21.78 0.27 24.94
N HIS A 276 -21.03 -0.79 25.20
CA HIS A 276 -21.12 -1.61 26.40
C HIS A 276 -19.74 -1.65 27.08
N GLY A 277 -19.30 -0.47 27.55
CA GLY A 277 -18.02 -0.28 28.24
C GLY A 277 -17.92 -1.12 29.52
N ASP A 278 -19.05 -1.42 30.16
CA ASP A 278 -19.22 -2.34 31.29
C ASP A 278 -18.70 -3.75 31.03
N ARG A 279 -18.60 -4.16 29.75
CA ARG A 279 -18.11 -5.49 29.34
C ARG A 279 -16.61 -5.51 29.04
N LEU A 280 -15.92 -4.38 29.17
CA LEU A 280 -14.47 -4.28 29.01
C LEU A 280 -13.74 -4.65 30.29
N VAL A 281 -12.69 -5.47 30.18
CA VAL A 281 -11.81 -5.77 31.32
C VAL A 281 -11.01 -4.51 31.67
N ASP A 282 -11.09 -4.10 32.93
CA ASP A 282 -10.51 -2.86 33.47
C ASP A 282 -10.91 -1.58 32.70
N GLY A 283 -12.06 -1.58 32.00
CA GLY A 283 -12.47 -0.46 31.16
C GLY A 283 -11.53 -0.19 29.97
N ARG A 284 -10.82 -1.21 29.45
CA ARG A 284 -9.83 -1.05 28.36
C ARG A 284 -10.13 -1.92 27.15
N PHE A 285 -9.66 -1.50 25.98
CA PHE A 285 -9.71 -2.32 24.78
C PHE A 285 -8.92 -3.63 24.95
N PRO A 286 -9.46 -4.79 24.52
CA PRO A 286 -8.70 -6.03 24.50
C PRO A 286 -7.63 -5.92 23.40
N LEU A 287 -6.36 -5.83 23.77
CA LEU A 287 -5.25 -5.78 22.83
C LEU A 287 -4.69 -7.19 22.53
N SER A 288 -4.09 -7.34 21.36
CA SER A 288 -3.30 -8.53 20.99
C SER A 288 -1.94 -8.53 21.70
N LYS A 289 -1.19 -9.63 21.57
CA LYS A 289 0.20 -9.70 22.06
C LYS A 289 1.15 -8.69 21.42
N LEU A 290 0.74 -8.10 20.29
CA LEU A 290 1.47 -7.05 19.57
C LEU A 290 0.94 -5.64 19.88
N GLY A 291 0.03 -5.48 20.86
CA GLY A 291 -0.48 -4.18 21.28
C GLY A 291 -1.62 -3.58 20.43
N PHE A 292 -2.19 -4.34 19.49
CA PHE A 292 -3.25 -3.86 18.58
C PHE A 292 -4.64 -4.34 19.00
N ILE A 293 -5.69 -3.53 18.76
CA ILE A 293 -7.08 -3.87 19.13
C ILE A 293 -7.48 -5.23 18.56
N ASN A 294 -7.93 -6.12 19.44
CA ASN A 294 -8.44 -7.44 19.12
C ASN A 294 -9.96 -7.38 18.90
N TRP A 295 -10.37 -6.90 17.73
CA TRP A 295 -11.77 -6.74 17.31
C TRP A 295 -12.64 -7.98 17.51
N VAL A 296 -12.09 -9.18 17.31
CA VAL A 296 -12.81 -10.44 17.56
C VAL A 296 -13.12 -10.61 19.05
N LYS A 297 -12.19 -10.25 19.93
CA LYS A 297 -12.45 -10.32 21.38
C LYS A 297 -13.43 -9.26 21.84
N LEU A 298 -13.42 -8.08 21.22
CA LEU A 298 -14.38 -7.01 21.51
C LEU A 298 -15.82 -7.42 21.11
N ASP A 299 -15.95 -8.16 20.00
CA ASP A 299 -17.21 -8.74 19.49
C ASP A 299 -17.69 -9.91 20.37
N GLU A 300 -16.79 -10.81 20.79
CA GLU A 300 -17.07 -11.88 21.76
C GLU A 300 -17.56 -11.35 23.13
N LEU A 301 -17.03 -10.22 23.58
CA LEU A 301 -17.48 -9.55 24.81
C LEU A 301 -18.83 -8.85 24.61
N GLY A 302 -19.31 -8.68 23.38
CA GLY A 302 -20.47 -7.86 23.06
C GLY A 302 -20.31 -6.40 23.52
N ALA A 303 -19.07 -5.89 23.60
CA ALA A 303 -18.76 -4.57 24.15
C ALA A 303 -19.13 -3.42 23.20
N PHE A 304 -19.41 -3.73 21.93
CA PHE A 304 -19.76 -2.76 20.89
C PHE A 304 -20.64 -3.38 19.81
N GLU A 305 -21.54 -2.58 19.22
CA GLU A 305 -22.43 -3.03 18.14
C GLU A 305 -22.29 -2.12 16.91
N PRO A 306 -21.24 -2.30 16.08
CA PRO A 306 -20.96 -1.40 14.96
C PRO A 306 -22.00 -1.55 13.83
N LEU A 307 -22.43 -0.40 13.31
CA LEU A 307 -23.51 -0.25 12.33
C LEU A 307 -23.19 -0.94 11.00
N SER A 308 -24.25 -1.40 10.32
CA SER A 308 -24.18 -2.04 9.00
C SER A 308 -24.55 -1.10 7.84
N SER A 309 -25.13 0.07 8.12
CA SER A 309 -25.46 1.11 7.13
C SER A 309 -25.39 2.50 7.79
N LEU A 310 -25.40 3.58 6.98
CA LEU A 310 -25.53 4.95 7.49
C LEU A 310 -26.95 5.28 7.97
N GLY A 311 -27.98 4.59 7.47
CA GLY A 311 -29.38 4.72 7.91
C GLY A 311 -29.72 3.93 9.18
N GLY A 312 -28.71 3.59 9.98
CA GLY A 312 -28.85 2.78 11.18
C GLY A 312 -28.95 1.26 10.93
N GLY A 313 -29.13 0.52 12.02
CA GLY A 313 -29.34 -0.93 12.02
C GLY A 313 -28.08 -1.79 11.90
N SER A 314 -28.06 -2.88 12.67
CA SER A 314 -27.17 -4.02 12.46
C SER A 314 -27.92 -5.06 11.62
N THR A 315 -27.40 -5.40 10.43
CA THR A 315 -28.02 -6.40 9.55
C THR A 315 -27.19 -7.68 9.49
N THR A 316 -27.87 -8.82 9.55
CA THR A 316 -27.30 -10.15 9.28
C THR A 316 -27.33 -10.51 7.80
N GLU A 317 -27.93 -9.66 6.96
CA GLU A 317 -27.94 -9.82 5.51
C GLU A 317 -26.51 -9.88 4.95
N GLY A 318 -26.28 -10.87 4.08
CA GLY A 318 -24.96 -11.17 3.51
C GLY A 318 -24.03 -11.98 4.42
N ILE A 319 -24.35 -12.20 5.70
CA ILE A 319 -23.53 -13.05 6.58
C ILE A 319 -23.64 -14.51 6.14
N ARG A 320 -22.48 -15.13 5.88
CA ARG A 320 -22.38 -16.53 5.47
C ARG A 320 -21.62 -17.35 6.52
N ASP A 321 -22.25 -18.38 7.05
CA ASP A 321 -21.65 -19.28 8.05
C ASP A 321 -21.06 -20.55 7.40
N THR A 322 -20.02 -20.37 6.59
CA THR A 322 -19.24 -21.50 6.02
C THR A 322 -17.75 -21.27 6.22
N LYS A 323 -17.00 -22.35 6.49
CA LYS A 323 -15.57 -22.33 6.77
C LYS A 323 -14.79 -22.92 5.60
N ILE A 324 -13.51 -22.56 5.50
CA ILE A 324 -12.55 -23.16 4.57
C ILE A 324 -11.35 -23.62 5.41
N LEU A 325 -11.09 -24.92 5.39
CA LEU A 325 -9.94 -25.51 6.08
C LEU A 325 -8.77 -25.61 5.10
N PHE A 326 -7.71 -24.84 5.35
CA PHE A 326 -6.48 -24.87 4.57
C PHE A 326 -5.52 -25.88 5.22
N LEU A 327 -5.24 -26.98 4.53
CA LEU A 327 -4.28 -27.97 5.00
C LEU A 327 -2.85 -27.48 4.80
N MET A 328 -2.02 -27.62 5.83
CA MET A 328 -0.59 -27.31 5.75
C MET A 328 0.13 -28.32 4.85
N PRO A 329 1.06 -27.87 3.97
CA PRO A 329 1.94 -28.78 3.25
C PRO A 329 2.67 -29.71 4.22
N LYS A 330 2.81 -31.00 3.87
CA LYS A 330 3.38 -32.04 4.75
C LYS A 330 4.70 -31.63 5.44
N LYS A 331 5.57 -30.89 4.73
CA LYS A 331 6.85 -30.35 5.25
C LYS A 331 6.73 -29.33 6.40
N TYR A 332 5.55 -28.77 6.65
CA TYR A 332 5.29 -27.77 7.70
C TYR A 332 4.23 -28.23 8.72
N ALA A 333 3.49 -29.31 8.43
CA ALA A 333 2.39 -29.80 9.26
C ALA A 333 2.80 -30.28 10.67
N SER A 334 4.10 -30.53 10.90
CA SER A 334 4.66 -30.83 12.22
C SER A 334 5.00 -29.59 13.07
N MET A 335 5.06 -28.41 12.44
CA MET A 335 5.49 -27.15 13.08
C MET A 335 4.35 -26.13 13.20
N LEU A 336 3.38 -26.18 12.28
CA LEU A 336 2.27 -25.23 12.19
C LEU A 336 0.93 -25.95 12.08
N ASP A 337 -0.03 -25.49 12.87
CA ASP A 337 -1.43 -25.89 12.78
C ASP A 337 -2.05 -25.48 11.42
N ASN A 338 -3.12 -26.16 11.02
CA ASN A 338 -3.92 -25.79 9.85
C ASN A 338 -4.63 -24.44 10.06
N VAL A 339 -5.04 -23.81 8.95
CA VAL A 339 -5.75 -22.52 8.98
C VAL A 339 -7.24 -22.75 8.71
N LEU A 340 -8.07 -22.56 9.74
CA LEU A 340 -9.53 -22.59 9.60
C LEU A 340 -10.05 -21.16 9.37
N TRP A 341 -10.26 -20.81 8.10
CA TRP A 341 -10.81 -19.52 7.73
C TRP A 341 -12.34 -19.56 7.76
N SER A 342 -12.98 -18.50 8.27
CA SER A 342 -14.44 -18.45 8.45
C SER A 342 -15.07 -17.31 7.63
N HIS A 343 -16.07 -17.60 6.80
CA HIS A 343 -16.85 -16.55 6.16
C HIS A 343 -17.60 -15.71 7.20
N LYS A 344 -18.06 -16.29 8.32
CA LYS A 344 -18.92 -15.58 9.30
C LYS A 344 -18.21 -14.34 9.85
N ILE A 345 -16.98 -14.52 10.33
CA ILE A 345 -16.20 -13.40 10.90
C ILE A 345 -15.82 -12.33 9.87
N HIS A 346 -15.78 -12.66 8.58
CA HIS A 346 -15.48 -11.71 7.51
C HIS A 346 -16.75 -11.01 7.01
N THR A 347 -17.78 -11.77 6.64
CA THR A 347 -19.06 -11.28 6.10
C THR A 347 -19.89 -10.47 7.11
N THR A 348 -19.64 -10.61 8.41
CA THR A 348 -20.13 -9.65 9.42
C THR A 348 -19.65 -8.23 9.13
N TRP A 349 -18.41 -8.05 8.65
CA TRP A 349 -17.73 -6.77 8.47
C TRP A 349 -17.70 -6.26 7.02
N ILE A 350 -17.55 -7.15 6.05
CA ILE A 350 -17.34 -6.85 4.62
C ILE A 350 -18.36 -7.53 3.71
N ASN A 351 -18.65 -6.91 2.56
CA ASN A 351 -19.52 -7.49 1.53
C ASN A 351 -18.79 -8.58 0.72
N CYS A 352 -19.53 -9.51 0.10
CA CYS A 352 -18.97 -10.57 -0.75
C CYS A 352 -18.11 -10.04 -1.90
N SER A 353 -18.46 -8.87 -2.45
CA SER A 353 -17.71 -8.13 -3.46
C SER A 353 -16.28 -7.82 -3.03
N ILE A 354 -16.05 -7.49 -1.75
CA ILE A 354 -14.74 -7.15 -1.19
C ILE A 354 -13.72 -8.30 -1.37
N CYS A 355 -14.16 -9.56 -1.40
CA CYS A 355 -13.29 -10.69 -1.71
C CYS A 355 -13.36 -11.13 -3.18
N HIS A 356 -14.58 -11.25 -3.73
CA HIS A 356 -14.82 -11.98 -4.98
C HIS A 356 -15.10 -11.09 -6.20
N GLU A 357 -15.64 -9.89 -6.01
CA GLU A 357 -16.18 -9.07 -7.10
C GLU A 357 -15.96 -7.59 -6.79
N SER A 358 -14.74 -7.12 -6.98
CA SER A 358 -14.50 -5.69 -7.17
C SER A 358 -15.16 -5.23 -8.46
N ALA A 359 -15.97 -4.18 -8.39
CA ALA A 359 -16.67 -3.60 -9.54
C ALA A 359 -15.70 -2.79 -10.42
N GLY A 360 -14.71 -3.47 -11.02
CA GLY A 360 -13.60 -2.85 -11.77
C GLY A 360 -12.56 -2.11 -10.91
N GLN A 361 -12.81 -1.89 -9.61
CA GLN A 361 -11.98 -1.05 -8.74
C GLN A 361 -10.58 -1.62 -8.42
N ARG A 362 -10.40 -2.94 -8.50
CA ARG A 362 -9.17 -3.70 -8.18
C ARG A 362 -9.29 -5.11 -8.77
N GLU A 363 -8.22 -5.90 -8.67
CA GLU A 363 -8.26 -7.33 -8.95
C GLU A 363 -9.08 -8.12 -7.90
N ARG A 364 -9.62 -9.26 -8.33
CA ARG A 364 -10.30 -10.23 -7.46
C ARG A 364 -9.30 -10.85 -6.49
N ILE A 365 -9.61 -10.86 -5.19
CA ILE A 365 -8.73 -11.42 -4.16
C ILE A 365 -8.88 -12.95 -4.12
N PHE A 366 -10.12 -13.45 -4.22
CA PHE A 366 -10.43 -14.88 -4.18
C PHE A 366 -11.46 -15.27 -5.24
N GLU A 367 -11.23 -16.40 -5.89
CA GLU A 367 -12.21 -17.04 -6.77
C GLU A 367 -13.41 -17.56 -5.98
N LYS A 368 -14.59 -17.59 -6.62
CA LYS A 368 -15.81 -18.20 -6.05
C LYS A 368 -15.77 -19.76 -6.10
N LYS A 369 -14.58 -20.34 -5.99
CA LYS A 369 -14.30 -21.78 -6.04
C LYS A 369 -13.14 -22.08 -5.08
N ALA A 370 -13.38 -22.94 -4.09
CA ALA A 370 -12.33 -23.38 -3.17
C ALA A 370 -11.17 -24.04 -3.95
N GLY A 371 -9.94 -23.80 -3.50
CA GLY A 371 -8.73 -24.30 -4.17
C GLY A 371 -8.29 -23.50 -5.41
N ALA A 372 -9.16 -22.73 -6.07
CA ALA A 372 -8.82 -22.07 -7.33
C ALA A 372 -7.86 -20.87 -7.19
N THR A 373 -7.82 -20.23 -6.02
CA THR A 373 -6.86 -19.15 -5.72
C THR A 373 -5.64 -19.71 -5.00
N ARG A 374 -4.44 -19.34 -5.47
CA ARG A 374 -3.18 -19.62 -4.78
C ARG A 374 -3.04 -18.72 -3.55
N VAL A 375 -2.56 -19.29 -2.45
CA VAL A 375 -2.37 -18.58 -1.18
C VAL A 375 -1.11 -19.14 -0.53
N SER A 376 -0.16 -18.26 -0.23
CA SER A 376 1.10 -18.57 0.43
C SER A 376 1.52 -17.39 1.31
N MET A 377 2.37 -17.63 2.32
CA MET A 377 2.86 -16.54 3.18
C MET A 377 3.69 -15.50 2.41
N ILE A 378 4.28 -15.86 1.27
CA ILE A 378 4.97 -14.92 0.37
C ILE A 378 3.95 -13.98 -0.27
N GLU A 379 2.90 -14.52 -0.91
CA GLU A 379 1.82 -13.71 -1.50
C GLU A 379 1.11 -12.84 -0.46
N ILE A 380 0.91 -13.36 0.76
CA ILE A 380 0.35 -12.59 1.88
C ILE A 380 1.28 -11.42 2.25
N LYS A 381 2.60 -11.64 2.38
CA LYS A 381 3.56 -10.56 2.66
C LYS A 381 3.64 -9.52 1.53
N GLU A 382 3.45 -9.94 0.28
CA GLU A 382 3.34 -9.05 -0.89
C GLU A 382 2.03 -8.25 -0.92
N GLY A 383 1.00 -8.65 -0.15
CA GLY A 383 -0.30 -7.99 -0.09
C GLY A 383 -1.39 -8.57 -0.99
N LYS A 384 -1.19 -9.80 -1.49
CA LYS A 384 -2.17 -10.58 -2.24
C LYS A 384 -2.96 -11.49 -1.28
N SER A 385 -4.10 -12.01 -1.72
CA SER A 385 -4.94 -12.94 -0.93
C SER A 385 -5.28 -12.37 0.46
N CYS A 386 -4.99 -13.08 1.56
CA CYS A 386 -5.23 -12.58 2.92
C CYS A 386 -4.47 -11.28 3.21
N GLY A 387 -3.28 -11.11 2.64
CA GLY A 387 -2.42 -9.93 2.83
C GLY A 387 -2.97 -8.63 2.25
N THR A 388 -4.03 -8.69 1.43
CA THR A 388 -4.71 -7.49 0.96
C THR A 388 -5.36 -6.72 2.12
N CYS A 389 -5.72 -7.41 3.20
CA CYS A 389 -6.29 -6.81 4.42
C CYS A 389 -5.41 -6.99 5.66
N HIS A 390 -4.86 -8.19 5.90
CA HIS A 390 -3.92 -8.43 7.01
C HIS A 390 -2.59 -7.72 6.73
N ASP A 391 -1.89 -7.28 7.78
CA ASP A 391 -0.75 -6.35 7.71
C ASP A 391 -1.07 -4.93 7.21
N ARG A 392 -2.34 -4.63 6.85
CA ARG A 392 -2.77 -3.31 6.33
C ARG A 392 -3.88 -2.67 7.15
N VAL A 393 -5.05 -3.31 7.23
CA VAL A 393 -6.27 -2.85 7.92
C VAL A 393 -6.80 -3.85 8.96
N SER A 394 -6.21 -5.05 8.97
CA SER A 394 -6.44 -6.12 9.94
C SER A 394 -5.13 -6.48 10.63
N PHE A 395 -5.14 -7.45 11.54
CA PHE A 395 -3.98 -7.81 12.35
C PHE A 395 -2.73 -8.12 11.52
N HIS A 396 -1.56 -7.83 12.10
CA HIS A 396 -0.23 -8.09 11.53
C HIS A 396 0.01 -9.59 11.33
N VAL A 397 0.57 -9.98 10.18
CA VAL A 397 0.72 -11.38 9.77
C VAL A 397 1.81 -12.13 10.55
N SER A 398 2.57 -11.42 11.39
CA SER A 398 3.50 -11.95 12.37
C SER A 398 2.82 -12.65 13.57
N ASP A 399 1.53 -12.38 13.83
CA ASP A 399 0.76 -13.12 14.85
C ASP A 399 0.22 -14.44 14.27
N CYS A 400 1.15 -15.35 13.93
CA CYS A 400 0.88 -16.58 13.17
C CYS A 400 -0.30 -17.40 13.73
N LYS A 401 -0.44 -17.45 15.05
CA LYS A 401 -1.46 -18.24 15.76
C LYS A 401 -2.89 -17.70 15.62
N ARG A 402 -3.08 -16.51 15.03
CA ARG A 402 -4.42 -16.03 14.66
C ARG A 402 -4.98 -16.74 13.44
N CYS A 403 -4.12 -17.24 12.55
CA CYS A 403 -4.49 -18.04 11.38
C CYS A 403 -4.23 -19.53 11.62
N HIS A 404 -3.01 -19.88 12.03
CA HIS A 404 -2.61 -21.26 12.33
C HIS A 404 -3.13 -21.65 13.71
N ASN A 405 -4.36 -22.15 13.75
CA ASN A 405 -5.15 -22.33 14.97
C ASN A 405 -5.99 -23.61 15.00
N HIS A 406 -5.97 -24.43 13.93
CA HIS A 406 -6.81 -25.61 13.81
C HIS A 406 -5.98 -26.89 13.67
N LYS A 407 -6.28 -27.89 14.50
CA LYS A 407 -5.60 -29.18 14.50
C LYS A 407 -6.44 -30.24 13.81
N GLY A 408 -5.79 -31.14 13.10
CA GLY A 408 -6.46 -32.22 12.38
C GLY A 408 -7.10 -31.77 11.06
N VAL A 409 -7.90 -32.67 10.49
CA VAL A 409 -8.56 -32.52 9.18
C VAL A 409 -10.08 -32.61 9.26
N GLU A 410 -10.63 -32.60 10.48
CA GLU A 410 -12.06 -32.79 10.73
C GLU A 410 -12.87 -31.60 10.23
N ALA A 411 -13.84 -31.88 9.37
CA ALA A 411 -14.68 -30.88 8.72
C ALA A 411 -16.15 -31.16 9.06
N ASP A 412 -16.83 -30.16 9.62
CA ASP A 412 -18.29 -30.16 9.72
C ASP A 412 -18.93 -29.92 8.34
N GLU A 413 -20.25 -30.10 8.21
CA GLU A 413 -21.00 -29.89 6.96
C GLU A 413 -20.86 -28.46 6.37
N LYS A 414 -20.40 -27.50 7.18
CA LYS A 414 -20.16 -26.11 6.80
C LYS A 414 -18.71 -25.85 6.37
N THR A 415 -17.82 -26.84 6.45
CA THR A 415 -16.38 -26.71 6.25
C THR A 415 -15.95 -27.32 4.91
N ILE A 416 -15.42 -26.48 4.02
CA ILE A 416 -14.83 -26.91 2.76
C ILE A 416 -13.33 -27.16 2.99
N VAL A 417 -12.88 -28.40 2.84
CA VAL A 417 -11.44 -28.73 2.91
C VAL A 417 -10.75 -28.31 1.62
N ARG A 418 -9.63 -27.58 1.77
CA ARG A 418 -8.72 -27.20 0.69
C ARG A 418 -7.36 -27.85 0.98
N GLU A 419 -7.01 -28.82 0.15
CA GLU A 419 -5.66 -29.38 0.10
C GLU A 419 -4.64 -28.30 -0.29
N SER A 420 -3.39 -28.47 0.15
CA SER A 420 -2.30 -27.59 -0.27
C SER A 420 -2.06 -27.74 -1.77
N ILE A 421 -2.24 -26.66 -2.54
CA ILE A 421 -1.75 -26.62 -3.92
C ILE A 421 -0.24 -26.86 -3.86
N GLU A 422 0.24 -27.91 -4.51
CA GLU A 422 1.67 -28.15 -4.63
C GLU A 422 2.33 -26.94 -5.31
N ALA A 423 3.55 -26.59 -4.87
CA ALA A 423 4.30 -25.61 -5.62
C ALA A 423 4.52 -26.17 -7.04
N PRO A 424 4.34 -25.36 -8.12
CA PRO A 424 4.60 -25.85 -9.46
C PRO A 424 6.02 -26.44 -9.49
N SER A 425 6.16 -27.65 -10.02
CA SER A 425 7.46 -28.29 -10.06
C SER A 425 8.43 -27.43 -10.88
N THR A 426 9.68 -27.41 -10.47
CA THR A 426 10.75 -26.67 -11.15
C THR A 426 11.16 -27.30 -12.49
N ASP A 427 10.37 -28.27 -12.98
CA ASP A 427 10.68 -29.11 -14.15
C ASP A 427 10.15 -28.53 -15.46
N VAL A 428 9.42 -27.40 -15.41
CA VAL A 428 9.26 -26.57 -16.61
C VAL A 428 10.59 -25.85 -16.85
N ALA A 429 11.44 -26.50 -17.63
CA ALA A 429 12.66 -25.89 -18.15
C ALA A 429 12.31 -24.52 -18.78
N PRO A 430 13.01 -23.43 -18.41
CA PRO A 430 12.71 -22.13 -18.96
C PRO A 430 12.92 -22.15 -20.48
N ALA A 431 11.89 -21.77 -21.23
CA ALA A 431 12.04 -21.48 -22.65
C ALA A 431 13.18 -20.46 -22.80
N GLY A 432 14.14 -20.78 -23.66
CA GLY A 432 15.47 -20.20 -23.57
C GLY A 432 15.53 -18.69 -23.85
N GLU A 433 15.65 -17.89 -22.79
CA GLU A 433 16.24 -16.55 -22.85
C GLU A 433 17.64 -16.57 -22.24
N THR A 434 18.64 -16.36 -23.09
CA THR A 434 20.05 -16.27 -22.72
C THR A 434 20.37 -14.95 -22.01
N ARG A 435 20.04 -14.85 -20.72
CA ARG A 435 20.55 -13.74 -19.89
C ARG A 435 22.07 -13.88 -19.69
N PRO A 436 22.87 -12.85 -20.00
CA PRO A 436 24.30 -12.85 -19.69
C PRO A 436 24.53 -12.85 -18.17
N LYS A 437 25.48 -13.66 -17.71
CA LYS A 437 25.85 -13.76 -16.29
C LYS A 437 26.58 -12.50 -15.82
N THR A 438 25.99 -11.75 -14.88
CA THR A 438 26.74 -10.81 -14.03
C THR A 438 27.24 -11.54 -12.77
N PRO A 439 28.52 -11.37 -12.35
CA PRO A 439 29.02 -11.95 -11.11
C PRO A 439 28.38 -11.26 -9.90
N GLY A 440 27.85 -12.05 -8.95
CA GLY A 440 27.31 -11.52 -7.70
C GLY A 440 28.39 -11.34 -6.64
N ILE A 441 28.37 -10.20 -5.94
CA ILE A 441 29.07 -10.02 -4.66
C ILE A 441 28.08 -9.42 -3.66
N PHE A 442 27.59 -10.26 -2.74
CA PHE A 442 27.19 -9.83 -1.41
C PHE A 442 27.36 -11.01 -0.46
N LYS A 443 28.42 -10.98 0.36
CA LYS A 443 28.50 -11.78 1.59
C LYS A 443 28.06 -10.89 2.74
N SER A 444 27.11 -11.38 3.52
CA SER A 444 26.65 -10.78 4.77
C SER A 444 27.45 -11.35 5.93
N SER A 445 28.08 -10.49 6.72
CA SER A 445 28.65 -10.82 8.04
C SER A 445 28.45 -9.63 8.98
N TYR A 446 27.66 -9.84 10.03
CA TYR A 446 27.24 -8.88 11.07
C TYR A 446 26.20 -7.83 10.65
#